data_AF-A0A537XND8-F1
#
_entry.id   AF-A0A537XND8-F1
#
_cell.length_a   1.000
_cell.length_b   1.000
_cell.length_c   1.000
_cell.angle_alpha   90.00
_cell.angle_beta   90.00
_cell.angle_gamma   90.00
#
_symmetry.space_group_name_H-M   'P 1'
#
loop_
_entity.id
_entity.type
_entity.pdbx_description
1 polymer ?
#
loop_
_entity_poly.entity_id
_entity_poly.type
_entity_poly.pdbx_seq_one_letter_code
_entity_poly.pdbx_strand_id
1 'polypeptide(L)'
;MVDHELLEWLKGEGGFQAEVALRIKYRKLFKRAIAWGPEDLAEDQREALRALADDRVARREAEDALARKVGVDPGRVVIDIPLPELLVSEPRIASTDVPVVEEDGSAQRLSRLSPLARALQLRSVSDWVVMVACDPAARGRVAKAAPGVLFGPRARRED
;
A
#
# COMPACT_ATOMS: atom_id res chain seq x y z
N MET A 1 -5.65 -19.48 -17.17
CA MET A 1 -4.90 -19.18 -15.94
C MET A 1 -5.89 -18.85 -14.83
N VAL A 2 -6.03 -19.78 -13.90
CA VAL A 2 -6.79 -19.62 -12.66
C VAL A 2 -5.84 -19.61 -11.46
N ASP A 3 -6.32 -19.24 -10.26
CA ASP A 3 -5.48 -19.00 -9.08
C ASP A 3 -4.53 -20.16 -8.72
N HIS A 4 -5.01 -21.41 -8.84
CA HIS A 4 -4.17 -22.57 -8.55
C HIS A 4 -3.04 -22.75 -9.57
N GLU A 5 -3.28 -22.45 -10.84
CA GLU A 5 -2.27 -22.52 -11.90
C GLU A 5 -1.18 -21.47 -11.67
N LEU A 6 -1.56 -20.26 -11.21
CA LEU A 6 -0.61 -19.21 -10.84
C LEU A 6 0.29 -19.64 -9.67
N LEU A 7 -0.28 -20.23 -8.61
CA LEU A 7 0.49 -20.69 -7.47
C LEU A 7 1.42 -21.87 -7.82
N GLU A 8 0.97 -22.80 -8.66
CA GLU A 8 1.84 -23.88 -9.16
C GLU A 8 2.95 -23.34 -10.06
N TRP A 9 2.66 -22.36 -10.94
CA TRP A 9 3.68 -21.71 -11.76
C TRP A 9 4.76 -21.03 -10.90
N LEU A 10 4.35 -20.22 -9.90
CA LEU A 10 5.30 -19.58 -8.97
C LEU A 10 6.15 -20.60 -8.20
N LYS A 11 5.56 -21.75 -7.82
CA LYS A 11 6.30 -22.86 -7.19
C LYS A 11 7.33 -23.47 -8.14
N GLY A 12 6.99 -23.59 -9.43
CA GLY A 12 7.87 -24.14 -10.47
C GLY A 12 9.12 -23.28 -10.75
N GLU A 13 9.01 -21.96 -10.64
CA GLU A 13 10.15 -21.03 -10.81
C GLU A 13 11.24 -21.20 -9.73
N GLY A 14 10.92 -21.80 -8.59
CA GLY A 14 11.88 -22.02 -7.50
C GLY A 14 12.26 -20.73 -6.76
N GLY A 15 13.30 -20.83 -5.92
CA GLY A 15 13.90 -19.68 -5.23
C GLY A 15 12.89 -18.81 -4.46
N PHE A 16 12.97 -17.49 -4.69
CA PHE A 16 12.13 -16.50 -4.03
C PHE A 16 10.65 -16.61 -4.44
N GLN A 17 10.37 -16.91 -5.71
CA GLN A 17 9.03 -17.04 -6.27
C GLN A 17 8.27 -18.19 -5.60
N ALA A 18 8.92 -19.35 -5.48
CA ALA A 18 8.36 -20.51 -4.79
C ALA A 18 8.14 -20.20 -3.31
N GLU A 19 9.08 -19.50 -2.67
CA GLU A 19 8.93 -19.07 -1.29
C GLU A 19 7.72 -18.16 -1.09
N VAL A 20 7.50 -17.18 -1.97
CA VAL A 20 6.33 -16.28 -1.93
C VAL A 20 5.03 -17.07 -2.04
N ALA A 21 4.94 -18.03 -2.97
CA ALA A 21 3.76 -18.89 -3.10
C ALA A 21 3.50 -19.69 -1.81
N LEU A 22 4.55 -20.24 -1.18
CA LEU A 22 4.44 -20.95 0.10
C LEU A 22 4.05 -20.04 1.26
N ARG A 23 4.52 -18.78 1.28
CA ARG A 23 4.11 -17.79 2.29
C ARG A 23 2.63 -17.49 2.20
N ILE A 24 2.07 -17.37 0.99
CA ILE A 24 0.63 -17.19 0.79
C ILE A 24 -0.12 -18.44 1.29
N LYS A 25 0.27 -19.64 0.83
CA LYS A 25 -0.36 -20.92 1.19
C LYS A 25 -0.38 -21.18 2.69
N TYR A 26 0.72 -20.88 3.38
CA TYR A 26 0.87 -21.14 4.83
C TYR A 26 0.72 -19.88 5.69
N ARG A 27 0.22 -18.77 5.11
CA ARG A 27 -0.03 -17.50 5.81
C ARG A 27 1.20 -16.94 6.56
N LYS A 28 2.40 -17.18 6.05
CA LYS A 28 3.68 -16.66 6.57
C LYS A 28 4.06 -15.33 5.89
N LEU A 29 3.13 -14.38 5.93
CA LEU A 29 3.25 -13.10 5.24
C LEU A 29 4.27 -12.17 5.89
N PHE A 30 4.79 -11.22 5.11
CA PHE A 30 5.55 -10.09 5.65
C PHE A 30 4.75 -9.32 6.70
N LYS A 31 5.47 -8.67 7.61
CA LYS A 31 4.90 -7.89 8.71
C LYS A 31 5.14 -6.42 8.46
N ARG A 32 4.10 -5.64 8.73
CA ARG A 32 4.13 -4.18 8.69
C ARG A 32 5.15 -3.65 9.71
N ALA A 33 6.19 -3.00 9.22
CA ALA A 33 7.19 -2.32 10.04
C ALA A 33 6.70 -0.91 10.42
N ILE A 34 6.20 -0.17 9.43
CA ILE A 34 5.59 1.15 9.57
C ILE A 34 4.39 1.28 8.63
N ALA A 35 3.47 2.17 8.99
CA ALA A 35 2.48 2.72 8.08
C ALA A 35 2.16 4.14 8.54
N TRP A 36 2.12 5.06 7.58
CA TRP A 36 1.76 6.46 7.82
C TRP A 36 0.49 6.79 7.06
N GLY A 37 -0.48 7.33 7.79
CA GLY A 37 -1.71 7.89 7.24
C GLY A 37 -1.49 9.27 6.65
N PRO A 38 -2.54 9.88 6.09
CA PRO A 38 -2.49 11.25 5.60
C PRO A 38 -2.00 12.21 6.69
N GLU A 39 -2.56 12.18 7.89
CA GLU A 39 -2.26 13.10 8.99
C GLU A 39 -0.83 13.01 9.54
N ASP A 40 -0.11 11.92 9.27
CA ASP A 40 1.26 11.69 9.76
C ASP A 40 2.34 12.39 8.92
N LEU A 41 1.98 12.93 7.75
CA LEU A 41 2.93 13.36 6.73
C LEU A 41 2.84 14.85 6.41
N ALA A 42 4.00 15.49 6.39
CA ALA A 42 4.18 16.84 5.86
C ALA A 42 4.11 16.86 4.32
N GLU A 43 3.90 18.04 3.72
CA GLU A 43 3.67 18.15 2.27
C GLU A 43 4.90 17.71 1.44
N ASP A 44 6.10 18.04 1.88
CA ASP A 44 7.37 17.61 1.28
C ASP A 44 7.51 16.08 1.28
N GLN A 45 7.10 15.43 2.37
CA GLN A 45 7.08 13.96 2.47
C GLN A 45 6.05 13.34 1.52
N ARG A 46 4.89 13.98 1.33
CA ARG A 46 3.89 13.52 0.34
C ARG A 46 4.42 13.62 -1.07
N GLU A 47 5.10 14.71 -1.41
CA GLU A 47 5.72 14.89 -2.72
C GLU A 47 6.78 13.81 -3.00
N ALA A 48 7.63 13.50 -2.01
CA ALA A 48 8.60 12.41 -2.09
C ALA A 48 7.91 11.04 -2.34
N LEU A 49 6.76 10.79 -1.69
CA LEU A 49 6.00 9.55 -1.92
C LEU A 49 5.31 9.53 -3.29
N ARG A 50 4.79 10.65 -3.79
CA ARG A 50 4.23 10.74 -5.15
C ARG A 50 5.27 10.33 -6.20
N ALA A 51 6.51 10.84 -6.07
CA ALA A 51 7.60 10.45 -6.96
C ALA A 51 7.90 8.94 -6.93
N LEU A 52 7.80 8.29 -5.75
CA LEU A 52 7.95 6.83 -5.62
C LEU A 52 6.72 6.04 -6.08
N ALA A 53 5.54 6.66 -6.06
CA ALA A 53 4.30 6.05 -6.55
C ALA A 53 4.33 5.93 -8.07
N ASP A 54 4.75 7.01 -8.74
CA ASP A 54 4.78 7.15 -10.20
C ASP A 54 5.96 6.40 -10.85
N ASP A 55 7.09 6.28 -10.14
CA ASP A 55 8.28 5.60 -10.63
C ASP A 55 8.53 4.26 -9.91
N ARG A 56 8.16 3.18 -10.59
CA ARG A 56 8.37 1.80 -10.12
C ARG A 56 9.85 1.46 -9.91
N VAL A 57 10.76 2.00 -10.73
CA VAL A 57 12.20 1.75 -10.62
C VAL A 57 12.73 2.44 -9.36
N ALA A 58 12.39 3.72 -9.15
CA ALA A 58 12.77 4.44 -7.94
C ALA A 58 12.22 3.77 -6.67
N ARG A 59 10.98 3.26 -6.70
CA ARG A 59 10.43 2.48 -5.57
C ARG A 59 11.22 1.22 -5.30
N ARG A 60 11.60 0.48 -6.34
CA ARG A 60 12.41 -0.73 -6.19
C ARG A 60 13.79 -0.42 -5.62
N GLU A 61 14.42 0.64 -6.10
CA GLU A 61 15.71 1.09 -5.57
C GLU A 61 15.62 1.48 -4.09
N ALA A 62 14.51 2.10 -3.67
CA ALA A 62 14.26 2.40 -2.26
C ALA A 62 14.06 1.14 -1.41
N GLU A 63 13.33 0.13 -1.92
CA GLU A 63 13.21 -1.19 -1.27
C GLU A 63 14.58 -1.84 -1.09
N ASP A 64 15.40 -1.87 -2.13
CA ASP A 64 16.73 -2.50 -2.13
C ASP A 64 17.72 -1.70 -1.26
N ALA A 65 17.63 -0.37 -1.25
CA ALA A 65 18.39 0.48 -0.33
C ALA A 65 18.04 0.17 1.13
N LEU A 66 16.75 0.01 1.44
CA LEU A 66 16.30 -0.33 2.78
C LEU A 66 16.74 -1.74 3.16
N ALA A 67 16.62 -2.72 2.26
CA ALA A 67 17.08 -4.09 2.45
C ALA A 67 18.58 -4.15 2.76
N ARG A 68 19.42 -3.47 1.97
CA ARG A 68 20.87 -3.34 2.23
C ARG A 68 21.16 -2.70 3.58
N LYS A 69 20.50 -1.58 3.90
CA LYS A 69 20.71 -0.84 5.15
C LYS A 69 20.38 -1.67 6.39
N VAL A 70 19.45 -2.62 6.27
CA VAL A 70 19.07 -3.53 7.35
C VAL A 70 19.62 -4.94 7.15
N GLY A 71 20.57 -5.16 6.25
CA GLY A 71 21.24 -6.46 6.06
C GLY A 71 20.27 -7.63 5.82
N VAL A 72 19.31 -7.45 4.91
CA VAL A 72 18.45 -8.52 4.38
C VAL A 72 18.55 -8.56 2.86
N ASP A 73 18.15 -9.68 2.27
CA ASP A 73 18.20 -9.84 0.81
C ASP A 73 17.25 -8.87 0.09
N PRO A 74 17.57 -8.50 -1.16
CA PRO A 74 16.62 -7.79 -2.04
C PRO A 74 15.26 -8.48 -2.10
N GLY A 75 14.18 -7.70 -2.11
CA GLY A 75 12.80 -8.23 -2.09
C GLY A 75 12.28 -8.71 -0.73
N ARG A 76 13.08 -8.64 0.35
CA ARG A 76 12.62 -8.90 1.74
C ARG A 76 11.97 -7.69 2.40
N VAL A 77 11.94 -6.57 1.70
CA VAL A 77 11.32 -5.31 2.10
C VAL A 77 10.43 -4.87 0.95
N VAL A 78 9.19 -4.49 1.27
CA VAL A 78 8.19 -4.03 0.30
C VAL A 78 7.71 -2.66 0.74
N ILE A 79 7.72 -1.71 -0.19
CA ILE A 79 7.13 -0.38 -0.03
C ILE A 79 5.81 -0.39 -0.79
N ASP A 80 4.72 -0.27 -0.05
CA ASP A 80 3.36 -0.20 -0.59
C ASP A 80 2.87 1.26 -0.49
N ILE A 81 2.60 1.86 -1.64
CA ILE A 81 2.03 3.20 -1.77
C ILE A 81 0.75 3.01 -2.58
N PRO A 82 -0.43 3.04 -1.95
CA PRO A 82 -1.69 2.90 -2.67
C PRO A 82 -1.83 4.04 -3.68
N LEU A 83 -1.94 3.69 -4.95
CA LEU A 83 -2.15 4.66 -6.02
C LEU A 83 -3.52 5.33 -5.89
N PRO A 84 -3.67 6.60 -6.32
CA PRO A 84 -4.99 7.24 -6.41
C PRO A 84 -5.99 6.43 -7.26
N GLU A 85 -5.54 5.70 -8.29
CA GLU A 85 -6.43 4.86 -9.11
C GLU A 85 -7.03 3.67 -8.33
N LEU A 86 -6.42 3.23 -7.23
CA LEU A 86 -7.04 2.25 -6.31
C LEU A 86 -8.24 2.84 -5.57
N LEU A 87 -8.30 4.17 -5.40
CA LEU A 87 -9.48 4.87 -4.86
C LEU A 87 -10.60 4.98 -5.89
N VAL A 88 -10.25 5.05 -7.19
CA VAL A 88 -11.22 5.12 -8.30
C VAL A 88 -11.84 3.75 -8.61
N SER A 89 -11.06 2.68 -8.43
CA SER A 89 -11.47 1.30 -8.73
C SER A 89 -12.21 0.59 -7.59
N GLU A 90 -12.47 1.27 -6.46
CA GLU A 90 -13.46 0.84 -5.46
C GLU A 90 -14.80 1.59 -5.62
N PRO A 91 -15.62 1.23 -6.63
CA PRO A 91 -16.94 1.83 -6.83
C PRO A 91 -17.91 1.56 -5.68
N ARG A 92 -17.60 0.65 -4.75
CA ARG A 92 -18.46 0.25 -3.63
C ARG A 92 -18.80 1.42 -2.69
N ILE A 93 -17.84 2.32 -2.45
CA ILE A 93 -18.03 3.47 -1.56
C ILE A 93 -18.94 4.52 -2.23
N ALA A 94 -18.75 4.77 -3.52
CA ALA A 94 -19.63 5.64 -4.31
C ALA A 94 -21.03 5.02 -4.55
N SER A 95 -21.12 3.70 -4.74
CA SER A 95 -22.38 2.97 -4.96
C SER A 95 -23.26 2.89 -3.72
N THR A 96 -22.75 3.29 -2.56
CA THR A 96 -23.54 3.37 -1.32
C THR A 96 -24.51 4.57 -1.35
N ASP A 97 -24.33 5.50 -2.29
CA ASP A 97 -25.17 6.69 -2.42
C ASP A 97 -26.48 6.46 -3.20
N VAL A 98 -27.31 5.58 -2.68
CA VAL A 98 -28.60 5.25 -3.29
C VAL A 98 -29.60 6.41 -3.16
N PRO A 99 -30.47 6.61 -4.15
CA PRO A 99 -31.59 7.54 -4.02
C PRO A 99 -32.65 6.97 -3.06
N VAL A 100 -33.20 7.84 -2.22
CA VAL A 100 -34.30 7.59 -1.31
C VAL A 100 -35.47 8.44 -1.79
N VAL A 101 -36.61 7.79 -2.07
CA VAL A 101 -37.83 8.46 -2.53
C VAL A 101 -38.63 8.87 -1.29
N GLU A 102 -39.00 10.14 -1.22
CA GLU A 102 -39.86 10.70 -0.17
C GLU A 102 -41.34 10.56 -0.53
N GLU A 103 -42.22 10.77 0.45
CA GLU A 103 -43.68 10.61 0.26
C GLU A 103 -44.26 11.57 -0.79
N ASP A 104 -43.60 12.72 -1.03
CA ASP A 104 -43.97 13.70 -2.05
C ASP A 104 -43.53 13.31 -3.47
N GLY A 105 -42.87 12.16 -3.63
CA GLY A 105 -42.33 11.66 -4.89
C GLY A 105 -41.00 12.28 -5.29
N SER A 106 -40.42 13.17 -4.47
CA SER A 106 -39.05 13.66 -4.66
C SER A 106 -38.04 12.58 -4.28
N ALA A 107 -36.80 12.70 -4.79
CA ALA A 107 -35.73 11.76 -4.49
C ALA A 107 -34.47 12.49 -3.99
N GLN A 108 -33.93 12.02 -2.86
CA GLN A 108 -32.69 12.54 -2.28
C GLN A 108 -31.64 11.43 -2.13
N ARG A 109 -30.36 11.79 -2.19
CA ARG A 109 -29.25 10.86 -1.95
C ARG A 109 -29.17 10.49 -0.47
N LEU A 110 -28.96 9.20 -0.17
CA LEU A 110 -28.85 8.70 1.21
C LEU A 110 -27.81 9.45 2.05
N SER A 111 -26.69 9.85 1.43
CA SER A 111 -25.64 10.65 2.08
C SER A 111 -26.09 12.04 2.55
N ARG A 112 -27.17 12.60 2.00
CA ARG A 112 -27.76 13.87 2.47
C ARG A 112 -28.68 13.69 3.67
N LEU A 113 -29.29 12.53 3.78
CA LEU A 113 -30.26 12.21 4.84
C LEU A 113 -29.62 11.55 6.07
N SER A 114 -28.48 10.88 5.89
CA SER A 114 -27.79 10.13 6.95
C SER A 114 -26.34 10.57 7.13
N PRO A 115 -25.97 11.14 8.30
CA PRO A 115 -24.58 11.44 8.63
C PRO A 115 -23.67 10.20 8.60
N LEU A 116 -24.21 9.02 8.93
CA LEU A 116 -23.47 7.76 8.85
C LEU A 116 -23.17 7.40 7.39
N ALA A 117 -24.14 7.52 6.49
CA ALA A 117 -23.92 7.25 5.07
C ALA A 117 -22.89 8.22 4.47
N ARG A 118 -22.91 9.49 4.89
CA ARG A 118 -21.90 10.47 4.51
C ARG A 118 -20.51 10.11 5.03
N ALA A 119 -20.39 9.68 6.29
CA ALA A 119 -19.12 9.28 6.88
C ALA A 119 -18.51 8.06 6.17
N LEU A 120 -19.36 7.09 5.79
CA LEU A 120 -18.91 5.91 5.03
C LEU A 120 -18.34 6.29 3.65
N GLN A 121 -18.90 7.30 2.97
CA GLN A 121 -18.38 7.79 1.70
C GLN A 121 -17.01 8.46 1.80
N LEU A 122 -16.77 9.18 2.90
CA LEU A 122 -15.54 9.95 3.10
C LEU A 122 -14.38 9.07 3.59
N ARG A 123 -14.67 7.84 4.03
CA ARG A 123 -13.66 6.91 4.51
C ARG A 123 -12.77 6.48 3.34
N SER A 124 -11.46 6.61 3.48
CA SER A 124 -10.50 6.03 2.54
C SER A 124 -10.51 4.50 2.63
N VAL A 125 -10.24 3.85 1.51
CA VAL A 125 -10.14 2.37 1.42
C VAL A 125 -8.92 1.88 2.20
N SER A 126 -7.79 2.55 2.00
CA SER A 126 -6.56 2.31 2.74
C SER A 126 -6.49 3.23 3.95
N ASP A 127 -6.06 2.67 5.08
CA ASP A 127 -5.75 3.43 6.29
C ASP A 127 -4.31 3.99 6.26
N TRP A 128 -3.56 3.82 5.16
CA TRP A 128 -2.19 4.33 4.98
C TRP A 128 -1.98 4.97 3.60
N VAL A 129 -1.14 5.99 3.57
CA VAL A 129 -0.56 6.59 2.35
C VAL A 129 0.70 5.83 1.94
N VAL A 130 1.47 5.34 2.90
CA VAL A 130 2.61 4.46 2.65
C VAL A 130 2.73 3.43 3.76
N MET A 131 3.06 2.20 3.37
CA MET A 131 3.33 1.09 4.28
C MET A 131 4.63 0.41 3.88
N VAL A 132 5.46 0.09 4.87
CA VAL A 132 6.67 -0.71 4.66
C VAL A 132 6.52 -2.04 5.38
N ALA A 133 6.57 -3.13 4.62
CA ALA A 133 6.51 -4.49 5.13
C ALA A 133 7.85 -5.19 4.96
N CYS A 134 8.17 -6.11 5.87
CA CYS A 134 9.38 -6.92 5.76
C CYS A 134 9.24 -8.23 6.52
N ASP A 135 10.29 -9.05 6.52
CA ASP A 135 10.33 -10.23 7.37
C ASP A 135 10.21 -9.90 8.86
N PRO A 136 9.51 -10.74 9.65
CA PRO A 136 9.30 -10.50 11.08
C PRO A 136 10.60 -10.17 11.85
N ALA A 137 11.69 -10.86 11.52
CA ALA A 137 12.99 -10.68 12.18
C ALA A 137 13.65 -9.31 11.88
N ALA A 138 13.29 -8.66 10.76
CA ALA A 138 13.86 -7.37 10.36
C ALA A 138 13.01 -6.17 10.76
N ARG A 139 11.79 -6.40 11.28
CA ARG A 139 10.77 -5.36 11.56
C ARG A 139 11.32 -4.13 12.28
N GLY A 140 12.02 -4.34 13.40
CA GLY A 140 12.54 -3.23 14.21
C GLY A 140 13.64 -2.42 13.51
N ARG A 141 14.48 -3.07 12.70
CA ARG A 141 15.55 -2.41 11.94
C ARG A 141 14.97 -1.63 10.75
N VAL A 142 14.00 -2.21 10.05
CA VAL A 142 13.27 -1.57 8.95
C VAL A 142 12.52 -0.33 9.44
N ALA A 143 11.79 -0.43 10.56
CA ALA A 143 11.05 0.70 11.11
C ALA A 143 11.95 1.90 11.44
N LYS A 144 13.16 1.65 11.95
CA LYS A 144 14.15 2.70 12.25
C LYS A 144 14.77 3.30 10.98
N ALA A 145 15.00 2.49 9.96
CA ALA A 145 15.73 2.92 8.76
C ALA A 145 14.82 3.59 7.71
N ALA A 146 13.54 3.24 7.67
CA ALA A 146 12.60 3.66 6.63
C ALA A 146 12.46 5.19 6.47
N PRO A 147 12.30 6.01 7.53
CA PRO A 147 12.14 7.46 7.37
C PRO A 147 13.33 8.09 6.63
N GLY A 148 14.55 7.68 6.97
CA GLY A 148 15.76 8.20 6.34
C GLY A 148 15.98 7.73 4.90
N VAL A 149 15.38 6.61 4.48
CA VAL A 149 15.44 6.15 3.09
C VAL A 149 14.34 6.81 2.24
N LEU A 150 13.15 6.97 2.81
CA LEU A 150 12.00 7.54 2.10
C LEU A 150 12.07 9.06 1.99
N PHE A 151 12.57 9.75 3.01
CA PHE A 151 12.54 11.21 3.12
C PHE A 151 13.91 11.86 3.34
N GLY A 152 14.97 11.05 3.49
CA GLY A 152 16.32 11.60 3.67
C GLY A 152 16.87 12.19 2.38
N PRO A 153 17.90 13.08 2.47
CA PRO A 153 18.57 13.61 1.30
C PRO A 153 19.16 12.45 0.48
N ARG A 154 18.74 12.33 -0.79
CA ARG A 154 19.32 11.36 -1.72
C ARG A 154 20.76 11.79 -1.99
N ALA A 155 21.73 10.94 -1.65
CA ALA A 155 23.09 11.13 -2.11
C ALA A 155 23.05 11.16 -3.65
N ARG A 156 23.44 12.29 -4.26
CA ARG A 156 23.66 12.36 -5.71
C ARG A 156 24.66 11.26 -6.05
N ARG A 157 24.26 10.32 -6.89
CA ARG A 157 25.22 9.49 -7.60
C ARG A 157 25.85 10.40 -8.65
N GLU A 158 27.14 10.69 -8.48
CA GLU A 158 27.95 11.23 -9.57
C GLU A 158 28.13 10.09 -10.58
N ASP A 159 27.87 10.41 -11.84
CA ASP A 159 28.00 9.51 -13.00
C ASP A 159 29.46 9.14 -13.28
#